data_AF-A0A838E2R0-F1
#
_entry.id   AF-A0A838E2R0-F1
#
_cell.length_a   1.000
_cell.length_b   1.000
_cell.length_c   1.000
_cell.angle_alpha   90.00
_cell.angle_beta   90.00
_cell.angle_gamma   90.00
#
_symmetry.space_group_name_H-M   'P 1'
#
loop_
_entity.id
_entity.type
_entity.pdbx_description
1 polymer ?
#
loop_
_entity_poly.entity_id
_entity_poly.type
_entity_poly.pdbx_seq_one_letter_code
_entity_poly.pdbx_strand_id
1 'polypeptide(L)' 'MRTVDYAFYPKEQLEKELSTSLAHGLSFEEVETRQKSYGLNTIEEKGTSWWSIFIRQFRTPFVYLLGLSA' A
#
# COMPACT_ATOMS: atom_id res chain seq x y z
N MET A 1 -12.17 7.30 -3.24
CA MET A 1 -12.39 6.65 -4.56
C MET A 1 -13.42 5.54 -4.34
N ARG A 2 -14.65 5.69 -4.86
CA ARG A 2 -15.70 4.67 -4.71
C ARG A 2 -15.58 3.69 -5.87
N THR A 3 -14.77 2.64 -5.69
CA THR A 3 -14.47 1.67 -6.74
C THR A 3 -15.68 0.84 -7.20
N VAL A 4 -16.72 0.75 -6.35
CA VAL A 4 -17.98 0.07 -6.66
C VAL A 4 -18.80 0.76 -7.76
N ASP A 5 -18.65 2.07 -7.94
CA ASP A 5 -19.47 2.83 -8.88
C ASP A 5 -19.06 2.54 -10.35
N TYR A 6 -17.77 2.27 -10.59
CA TYR A 6 -17.24 1.97 -11.92
C TYR A 6 -17.77 0.68 -12.53
N ALA A 7 -18.20 -0.28 -11.70
CA ALA A 7 -18.75 -1.55 -12.17
C ALA A 7 -20.05 -1.36 -12.99
N PHE A 8 -20.75 -0.25 -12.79
CA PHE A 8 -22.01 0.07 -13.46
C PHE A 8 -21.85 1.07 -14.61
N TYR A 9 -20.64 1.54 -14.89
CA TYR A 9 -20.43 2.54 -15.95
C TYR A 9 -20.51 1.90 -17.34
N PRO A 10 -21.16 2.57 -18.31
CA PRO A 10 -21.04 2.22 -19.72
C PRO A 10 -19.58 2.29 -20.19
N LYS A 11 -19.22 1.49 -21.20
CA LYS A 11 -17.83 1.35 -21.67
C LYS A 11 -17.22 2.68 -22.09
N GLU A 12 -17.99 3.51 -22.78
CA GLU A 12 -17.57 4.81 -23.29
C GLU A 12 -17.28 5.79 -22.15
N GLN A 13 -18.09 5.72 -21.10
CA GLN A 13 -17.89 6.52 -19.89
C GLN A 13 -16.66 6.05 -19.11
N LEU A 14 -16.42 4.73 -19.07
CA LEU A 14 -15.26 4.14 -18.41
C LEU A 14 -13.94 4.52 -19.10
N GLU A 15 -13.89 4.47 -20.43
CA GLU A 15 -12.73 4.91 -21.22
C GLU A 15 -12.37 6.37 -20.97
N LYS A 16 -13.40 7.22 -20.91
CA LYS A 16 -13.23 8.65 -20.66
C LYS A 16 -12.75 8.94 -19.23
N GLU A 17 -13.32 8.27 -18.24
CA GLU A 17 -13.00 8.49 -16.82
C GLU A 17 -11.61 7.96 -16.46
N LEU A 18 -11.22 6.80 -17.00
CA LEU A 18 -9.90 6.19 -16.76
C LEU A 18 -8.82 6.67 -17.73
N SER A 19 -9.19 7.56 -18.66
CA SER A 19 -8.35 8.05 -19.75
C SER A 19 -7.56 6.91 -20.40
N THR A 20 -8.28 5.88 -20.87
CA THR A 20 -7.67 4.68 -21.44
C THR A 20 -8.47 4.16 -22.61
N SER A 21 -7.82 3.44 -23.52
CA SER A 21 -8.50 2.71 -24.59
C SER A 21 -8.72 1.26 -24.20
N LEU A 22 -9.95 0.77 -24.29
CA LEU A 22 -10.27 -0.65 -24.08
C LEU A 22 -9.74 -1.53 -25.21
N ALA A 23 -9.56 -0.97 -26.42
CA ALA A 23 -9.07 -1.72 -27.57
C ALA A 23 -7.53 -1.83 -27.60
N HIS A 24 -6.82 -0.78 -27.19
CA HIS A 24 -5.36 -0.69 -27.35
C HIS A 24 -4.60 -0.54 -26.02
N GLY A 25 -5.29 -0.33 -24.90
CA GLY A 25 -4.68 -0.10 -23.60
C GLY A 25 -4.05 1.28 -23.45
N LEU A 26 -3.07 1.39 -22.55
CA LEU A 26 -2.26 2.58 -22.31
C LEU A 26 -0.95 2.52 -23.10
N SER A 27 -0.43 3.69 -23.49
CA SER A 27 0.90 3.78 -24.08
C SER A 27 1.99 3.55 -23.03
N PHE A 28 3.20 3.16 -23.48
CA PHE A 28 4.34 2.97 -22.58
C PHE A 28 4.70 4.23 -21.79
N GLU A 29 4.66 5.40 -22.44
CA GLU A 29 4.94 6.69 -21.80
C GLU A 29 3.93 7.00 -20.69
N GLU A 30 2.65 6.69 -20.93
CA GLU A 30 1.60 6.94 -19.96
C GLU A 30 1.67 5.96 -18.78
N VAL A 31 2.04 4.70 -19.04
CA VAL A 31 2.33 3.73 -17.97
C VAL A 31 3.49 4.19 -17.11
N GLU A 32 4.59 4.65 -17.70
CA GLU A 32 5.76 5.14 -16.95
C GLU A 32 5.41 6.37 -16.11
N THR A 33 4.66 7.32 -16.69
CA THR A 33 4.20 8.53 -16.00
C THR A 33 3.29 8.21 -14.82
N ARG A 34 2.36 7.27 -15.00
CA ARG A 34 1.46 6.82 -13.93
C ARG A 34 2.23 6.06 -12.84
N GLN A 35 3.18 5.19 -13.19
CA GLN A 35 4.01 4.49 -12.20
C GLN A 35 4.87 5.45 -11.37
N LYS A 36 5.44 6.49 -11.99
CA LYS A 36 6.19 7.54 -11.26
C LYS A 36 5.30 8.33 -10.29
N SER A 37 4.03 8.54 -10.65
CA SER A 37 3.09 9.36 -9.86
C SER A 37 2.43 8.58 -8.72
N TYR A 38 2.03 7.33 -8.96
CA TYR A 38 1.27 6.50 -8.02
C TYR A 38 2.10 5.43 -7.31
N GLY A 39 3.31 5.17 -7.79
CA GLY A 39 4.14 4.07 -7.32
C GLY A 39 3.71 2.71 -7.88
N LEU A 40 4.33 1.65 -7.36
CA LEU A 40 4.02 0.29 -7.74
C LEU A 40 2.72 -0.17 -7.08
N ASN A 41 1.94 -0.98 -7.79
CA ASN A 41 0.74 -1.62 -7.24
C ASN A 41 1.12 -2.82 -6.36
N THR A 42 1.85 -2.54 -5.28
CA THR A 42 2.32 -3.52 -4.31
C THR A 42 2.01 -3.05 -2.91
N ILE A 43 1.49 -3.95 -2.07
CA ILE A 43 1.28 -3.67 -0.66
C ILE A 43 2.62 -3.89 0.05
N GLU A 44 3.20 -2.80 0.56
CA GLU A 44 4.42 -2.90 1.35
C GLU A 44 4.12 -3.47 2.74
N GLU A 45 4.77 -4.59 3.06
CA GLU A 45 4.76 -5.11 4.42
C GLU A 45 5.84 -4.42 5.25
N LYS A 46 5.44 -3.84 6.38
CA LYS A 46 6.42 -3.34 7.36
C LYS A 46 7.00 -4.51 8.12
N GLY A 47 8.15 -4.99 7.65
CA GLY A 47 8.94 -5.99 8.36
C GLY A 47 9.26 -5.52 9.79
N THR A 48 8.98 -6.35 10.78
CA THR A 48 9.40 -6.07 12.15
C THR A 48 10.87 -6.50 12.30
N SER A 49 11.75 -5.57 12.67
CA SER A 49 13.16 -5.90 12.92
C SER A 49 13.29 -6.88 14.10
N TRP A 50 14.17 -7.86 13.97
CA TRP A 50 14.48 -8.81 15.05
C TRP A 50 14.86 -8.10 16.36
N TRP A 51 15.59 -6.99 16.26
CA TRP A 51 15.96 -6.14 17.39
C TRP A 51 14.76 -5.47 18.04
N SER A 52 13.78 -5.02 17.26
CA SER A 52 12.58 -4.40 17.83
C SER A 52 11.70 -5.42 18.55
N ILE A 53 11.66 -6.67 18.06
CA ILE A 53 10.99 -7.79 18.75
C ILE A 53 11.70 -8.09 20.08
N PHE A 54 13.03 -8.16 20.09
CA PHE A 54 13.81 -8.44 21.30
C PHE A 54 13.60 -7.38 22.38
N ILE A 55 13.75 -6.09 22.06
CA ILE A 55 13.57 -5.00 23.03
C ILE A 55 12.13 -4.92 23.55
N ARG A 56 11.14 -5.29 22.74
CA ARG A 56 9.72 -5.32 23.16
C ARG A 56 9.48 -6.27 24.33
N GLN A 57 10.24 -7.36 24.46
CA GLN A 57 10.08 -8.32 25.56
C GLN A 57 10.43 -7.72 26.94
N PHE A 58 11.27 -6.68 26.98
CA PHE A 58 11.69 -6.02 28.22
C PHE A 58 10.75 -4.90 28.68
N ARG A 59 9.66 -4.63 27.95
CA ARG A 59 8.67 -3.60 28.31
C ARG A 59 7.60 -4.05 29.30
N THR A 60 7.76 -5.23 29.92
CA THR A 60 6.79 -5.71 30.90
C THR A 60 7.05 -5.11 32.28
N PRO A 61 6.00 -4.79 33.08
CA PRO A 61 6.18 -4.24 34.43
C PRO A 61 7.07 -5.09 35.34
N PHE A 62 7.05 -6.42 35.18
CA PHE A 62 7.91 -7.35 35.92
C PHE A 62 9.40 -7.13 35.65
N VAL A 63 9.78 -6.84 34.39
CA VAL A 63 11.18 -6.56 34.04
C VAL A 63 11.66 -5.28 34.72
N TYR A 64 10.80 -4.26 34.83
CA TYR A 64 11.15 -3.04 35.57
C TYR A 64 11.30 -3.29 37.07
N LEU A 65 10.41 -4.10 37.66
CA LEU A 65 10.52 -4.48 39.07
C LEU A 65 11.79 -5.30 39.34
N LEU A 66 12.11 -6.26 38.48
CA LEU A 66 13.32 -7.08 38.56
C LEU A 66 14.60 -6.22 38.49
N GLY A 67 14.66 -5.28 37.55
CA GLY A 67 15.80 -4.38 37.41
C GLY A 67 15.96 -3.38 38.58
N LEU A 68 14.86 -2.94 39.20
CA LEU A 68 14.90 -2.09 40.40
C LEU A 68 15.25 -2.86 41.69
N SER A 69 14.98 -4.17 41.73
CA SER A 69 15.25 -5.03 42.89
C SER A 69 16.64 -5.65 42.92
N ALA A 70 17.43 -5.48 41.85
CA ALA A 70 18.80 -5.98 41.70
C ALA A 70 19.82 -4.91 42.12
#